data_AF-A0A2J8UVA9-F1
#
_entry.id   AF-A0A2J8UVA9-F1
#
_cell.length_a   1.000
_cell.length_b   1.000
_cell.length_c   1.000
_cell.angle_alpha   90.00
_cell.angle_beta   90.00
_cell.angle_gamma   90.00
#
_symmetry.space_group_name_H-M   'P 1'
#
loop_
_entity.id
_entity.type
_entity.pdbx_description
1 polymer ?
#
loop_
_entity_poly.entity_id
_entity_poly.type
_entity_poly.pdbx_seq_one_letter_code
_entity_poly.pdbx_strand_id
1 'polypeptide(L)'
;MRVHPRPHSRLAAKLAGLEPEIPYPGFEFSELVTGATGTGDLTRKEPTELGASEMADEALAGLDEGALRKLLEVTADLAERRRIRSAIRELQRQELEREEEALASKRFRAERQDNKENWLHSRQREAEQRAALARLAGQLESMNDVEELTAL
;
A
#
# COMPACT_ATOMS: atom_id res chain seq x y z
N MET A 1 9.90 12.19 40.63
CA MET A 1 10.25 11.61 39.32
C MET A 1 9.32 12.21 38.29
N ARG A 2 9.84 13.02 37.34
CA ARG A 2 9.02 13.70 36.32
C ARG A 2 9.18 12.96 35.00
N VAL A 3 8.09 12.43 34.47
CA VAL A 3 8.05 11.68 33.21
C VAL A 3 7.76 12.68 32.10
N HIS A 4 8.66 12.80 31.13
CA HIS A 4 8.40 13.58 29.92
C HIS A 4 7.70 12.70 28.87
N PRO A 5 6.68 13.21 28.15
CA PRO A 5 6.10 12.51 27.01
C PRO A 5 7.04 12.58 25.82
N ARG A 6 7.15 11.48 25.06
CA ARG A 6 7.91 11.42 23.80
C ARG A 6 7.12 12.12 22.69
N PRO A 7 7.71 13.05 21.93
CA PRO A 7 7.03 13.68 20.82
C PRO A 7 7.02 12.74 19.61
N HIS A 8 5.84 12.54 19.05
CA HIS A 8 5.66 12.00 17.70
C HIS A 8 6.28 12.99 16.71
N SER A 9 7.24 12.53 15.91
CA SER A 9 7.90 13.31 14.87
C SER A 9 6.94 13.61 13.73
N ARG A 10 6.13 14.66 13.89
CA ARG A 10 5.48 15.39 12.80
C ARG A 10 6.36 16.58 12.47
N LEU A 11 6.81 16.62 11.23
CA LEU A 11 7.58 17.69 10.60
C LEU A 11 6.94 19.05 10.90
N ALA A 12 7.69 19.93 11.58
CA ALA A 12 7.39 21.35 11.68
C ALA A 12 8.69 22.15 11.54
N ALA A 13 8.69 22.97 10.49
CA ALA A 13 9.73 23.85 9.97
C ALA A 13 10.50 24.71 10.99
N LYS A 14 11.76 25.06 10.66
CA LYS A 14 12.23 26.47 10.59
C LYS A 14 13.59 26.66 9.91
N LEU A 15 13.55 27.23 8.70
CA LEU A 15 14.35 28.34 8.13
C LEU A 15 15.86 28.45 8.45
N ALA A 16 16.68 28.26 7.42
CA ALA A 16 17.83 29.14 7.12
C ALA A 16 18.02 29.16 5.59
N GLY A 17 18.05 30.37 5.03
CA GLY A 17 17.84 30.66 3.63
C GLY A 17 18.84 30.02 2.67
N LEU A 18 18.28 29.48 1.58
CA LEU A 18 18.88 29.32 0.27
C LEU A 18 17.68 29.25 -0.68
N GLU A 19 17.43 30.34 -1.41
CA GLU A 19 16.45 30.35 -2.49
C GLU A 19 16.90 29.33 -3.55
N PRO A 20 16.06 28.38 -3.98
CA PRO A 20 16.33 27.68 -5.22
C PRO A 20 15.86 28.57 -6.37
N GLU A 21 16.77 29.41 -6.88
CA GLU A 21 16.69 29.83 -8.28
C GLU A 21 16.72 28.57 -9.15
N ILE A 22 15.56 28.18 -9.66
CA ILE A 22 15.48 27.38 -10.88
C ILE A 22 14.99 28.35 -11.96
N PRO A 23 15.85 28.78 -12.89
CA PRO A 23 15.43 29.59 -14.01
C PRO A 23 14.53 28.73 -14.91
N TYR A 24 13.22 28.96 -14.86
CA TYR A 24 12.29 28.46 -15.87
C TYR A 24 12.34 29.41 -17.08
N PRO A 25 12.84 28.98 -18.25
CA PRO A 25 12.62 29.75 -19.46
C PRO A 25 11.16 29.53 -19.93
N GLY A 26 10.38 30.61 -19.87
CA GLY A 26 9.24 30.94 -20.74
C GLY A 26 8.29 29.81 -21.16
N PHE A 27 7.25 29.57 -20.37
CA PHE A 27 6.03 28.92 -20.87
C PHE A 27 5.12 30.01 -21.46
N GLU A 28 5.31 30.33 -22.74
CA GLU A 28 4.37 31.18 -23.48
C GLU A 28 3.22 30.32 -24.02
N PHE A 29 2.05 30.44 -23.39
CA PHE A 29 0.78 30.02 -23.97
C PHE A 29 0.45 30.97 -25.12
N SER A 30 0.69 30.54 -26.36
CA SER A 30 0.19 31.21 -27.56
C SER A 30 -0.85 30.34 -28.25
N GLU A 31 -2.09 30.60 -27.84
CA GLU A 31 -3.20 30.97 -28.72
C GLU A 31 -3.47 30.11 -29.97
N LEU A 32 -4.46 29.22 -29.82
CA LEU A 32 -5.64 29.10 -30.69
C LEU A 32 -5.47 29.53 -32.16
N VAL A 33 -5.14 28.58 -33.04
CA VAL A 33 -5.59 28.64 -34.44
C VAL A 33 -6.55 27.48 -34.68
N THR A 34 -7.82 27.85 -34.74
CA THR A 34 -8.91 27.00 -35.19
C THR A 34 -8.90 26.97 -36.71
N GLY A 35 -8.92 25.78 -37.30
CA GLY A 35 -9.47 25.56 -38.65
C GLY A 35 -8.52 24.95 -39.67
N ALA A 36 -8.66 23.65 -39.90
CA ALA A 36 -8.66 23.07 -41.25
C ALA A 36 -9.23 21.65 -41.18
N THR A 37 -10.52 21.52 -41.53
CA THR A 37 -11.10 20.27 -41.98
C THR A 37 -10.40 19.85 -43.28
N GLY A 38 -9.69 18.73 -43.23
CA GLY A 38 -9.12 18.07 -44.39
C GLY A 38 -9.38 16.58 -44.29
N THR A 39 -10.55 16.17 -44.79
CA THR A 39 -10.86 14.79 -45.17
C THR A 39 -9.76 14.25 -46.08
N GLY A 40 -8.94 13.34 -45.55
CA GLY A 40 -7.97 12.55 -46.28
C GLY A 40 -8.17 11.09 -45.92
N ASP A 41 -9.10 10.44 -46.62
CA ASP A 41 -9.19 8.99 -46.71
C ASP A 41 -7.93 8.47 -47.38
N LEU A 42 -7.07 7.80 -46.61
CA LEU A 42 -6.06 6.88 -47.11
C LEU A 42 -5.94 5.72 -46.14
N THR A 43 -6.79 4.73 -46.34
CA THR A 43 -6.52 3.36 -45.91
C THR A 43 -5.17 2.90 -46.45
N ARG A 44 -4.12 3.01 -45.64
CA ARG A 44 -2.88 2.25 -45.84
C ARG A 44 -2.66 1.41 -44.59
N LYS A 45 -3.17 0.18 -44.65
CA LYS A 45 -2.81 -0.87 -43.71
C LYS A 45 -1.33 -1.18 -43.95
N GLU A 46 -0.45 -0.65 -43.12
CA GLU A 46 0.89 -1.19 -42.91
C GLU A 46 0.76 -2.22 -41.77
N PRO A 47 0.79 -3.54 -42.03
CA PRO A 47 0.56 -4.55 -40.99
C PRO A 47 1.81 -4.96 -40.19
N THR A 48 2.93 -4.24 -40.29
CA THR A 48 4.23 -4.87 -39.96
C THR A 48 4.94 -4.30 -38.72
N GLU A 49 4.58 -3.12 -38.21
CA GLU A 49 5.35 -2.52 -37.09
C GLU A 49 4.82 -2.89 -35.69
N LEU A 50 3.51 -3.14 -35.55
CA LEU A 50 2.90 -3.49 -34.26
C LEU A 50 3.36 -4.88 -33.79
N GLY A 51 3.46 -5.86 -34.70
CA GLY A 51 3.91 -7.21 -34.37
C GLY A 51 5.38 -7.30 -33.98
N ALA A 52 6.25 -6.45 -34.56
CA ALA A 52 7.66 -6.42 -34.19
C ALA A 52 7.89 -5.80 -32.79
N SER A 53 7.05 -4.83 -32.40
CA SER A 53 7.09 -4.22 -31.06
C SER A 53 6.68 -5.21 -29.98
N GLU A 54 5.56 -5.92 -30.16
CA GLU A 54 5.08 -6.90 -29.15
C GLU A 54 6.08 -8.04 -28.94
N MET A 55 6.66 -8.58 -30.01
CA MET A 55 7.68 -9.63 -29.91
C MET A 55 8.93 -9.17 -29.16
N ALA A 56 9.30 -7.89 -29.28
CA ALA A 56 10.41 -7.31 -28.53
C ALA A 56 10.06 -7.13 -27.05
N ASP A 57 8.82 -6.72 -26.76
CA ASP A 57 8.35 -6.55 -25.38
C ASP A 57 8.23 -7.91 -24.65
N GLU A 58 7.82 -8.97 -25.35
CA GLU A 58 7.80 -10.34 -24.81
C GLU A 58 9.21 -10.88 -24.54
N ALA A 59 10.19 -10.56 -25.40
CA ALA A 59 11.58 -10.90 -25.17
C ALA A 59 12.15 -10.20 -23.91
N LEU A 60 11.71 -8.97 -23.61
CA LEU A 60 12.09 -8.26 -22.38
C LEU A 60 11.45 -8.85 -21.13
N ALA A 61 10.22 -9.37 -21.23
CA ALA A 61 9.50 -9.96 -20.10
C ALA A 61 10.14 -11.24 -19.54
N GLY A 62 10.92 -11.97 -20.36
CA GLY A 62 11.63 -13.17 -19.95
C GLY A 62 12.98 -12.93 -19.24
N LEU A 63 13.43 -11.67 -19.15
CA LEU A 63 14.72 -11.31 -18.56
C LEU A 63 14.59 -10.96 -17.08
N ASP A 64 15.65 -11.24 -16.30
CA ASP A 64 15.74 -10.78 -14.93
C ASP A 64 16.10 -9.28 -14.87
N GLU A 65 15.80 -8.63 -13.74
CA GLU A 65 16.08 -7.22 -13.55
C GLU A 65 17.58 -6.88 -13.77
N GLY A 66 18.47 -7.79 -13.38
CA GLY A 66 19.91 -7.64 -13.56
C GLY A 66 20.31 -7.60 -15.04
N ALA A 67 19.78 -8.51 -15.87
CA ALA A 67 20.00 -8.49 -17.31
C ALA A 67 19.40 -7.24 -17.97
N LEU A 68 18.20 -6.82 -17.57
CA LEU A 68 17.57 -5.61 -18.12
C LEU A 68 18.37 -4.34 -17.79
N ARG A 69 18.96 -4.24 -16.60
CA ARG A 69 19.84 -3.12 -16.24
C ARG A 69 21.11 -3.09 -17.10
N LYS A 70 21.74 -4.24 -17.32
CA LYS A 70 22.90 -4.36 -18.23
C LYS A 70 22.54 -4.00 -19.67
N LEU A 71 21.35 -4.43 -20.13
CA LEU A 71 20.85 -4.09 -21.45
C LEU A 71 20.63 -2.57 -21.57
N LEU A 72 20.04 -1.94 -20.54
CA LEU A 72 19.78 -0.50 -20.52
C LEU A 72 21.07 0.35 -20.65
N GLU A 73 22.20 -0.13 -20.11
CA GLU A 73 23.50 0.54 -20.21
C GLU A 73 24.02 0.57 -21.66
N VAL A 74 23.79 -0.50 -22.43
CA VAL A 74 24.33 -0.65 -23.79
C VAL A 74 23.37 -0.18 -24.88
N THR A 75 22.07 -0.10 -24.60
CA THR A 75 21.06 0.35 -25.58
C THR A 75 21.22 1.83 -25.90
N ALA A 76 21.44 2.18 -27.16
CA ALA A 76 21.53 3.58 -27.61
C ALA A 76 20.16 4.18 -27.98
N ASP A 77 19.23 3.36 -28.49
CA ASP A 77 17.92 3.82 -28.93
C ASP A 77 17.04 4.30 -27.77
N LEU A 78 16.39 5.45 -27.95
CA LEU A 78 15.59 6.07 -26.90
C LEU A 78 14.27 5.34 -26.68
N ALA A 79 13.63 4.84 -27.73
CA ALA A 79 12.36 4.12 -27.62
C ALA A 79 12.58 2.77 -26.91
N GLU A 80 13.65 2.07 -27.27
CA GLU A 80 14.08 0.83 -26.64
C GLU A 80 14.49 1.04 -25.17
N ARG A 81 15.23 2.12 -24.84
CA ARG A 81 15.47 2.50 -23.43
C ARG A 81 14.20 2.77 -22.63
N ARG A 82 13.14 3.29 -23.28
CA ARG A 82 11.85 3.50 -22.61
C ARG A 82 11.17 2.17 -22.33
N ARG A 83 11.16 1.26 -23.31
CA ARG A 83 10.62 -0.11 -23.16
C ARG A 83 11.34 -0.88 -22.04
N ILE A 84 12.67 -0.91 -22.04
CA ILE A 84 13.48 -1.57 -21.00
C ILE A 84 13.18 -0.99 -19.61
N ARG A 85 13.10 0.35 -19.47
CA ARG A 85 12.73 0.98 -18.19
C ARG A 85 11.33 0.62 -17.73
N SER A 86 10.36 0.51 -18.65
CA SER A 86 9.01 0.06 -18.34
C SER A 86 8.99 -1.40 -17.87
N ALA A 87 9.74 -2.28 -18.54
CA ALA A 87 9.87 -3.68 -18.15
C ALA A 87 10.50 -3.84 -16.75
N ILE A 88 11.55 -3.09 -16.43
CA ILE A 88 12.16 -3.09 -15.08
C ILE A 88 11.13 -2.67 -14.02
N ARG A 89 10.39 -1.59 -14.26
CA ARG A 89 9.37 -1.11 -13.31
C ARG A 89 8.24 -2.13 -13.14
N GLU A 90 7.88 -2.84 -14.20
CA GLU A 90 6.85 -3.87 -14.17
C GLU A 90 7.31 -5.08 -13.34
N LEU A 91 8.54 -5.57 -13.54
CA LEU A 91 9.10 -6.64 -12.71
C LEU A 91 9.16 -6.25 -11.23
N GLN A 92 9.61 -5.03 -10.92
CA GLN A 92 9.65 -4.53 -9.54
C GLN A 92 8.25 -4.46 -8.92
N ARG A 93 7.23 -4.06 -9.68
CA ARG A 93 5.84 -4.07 -9.22
C ARG A 93 5.35 -5.48 -8.91
N GLN A 94 5.58 -6.42 -9.83
CA GLN A 94 5.15 -7.81 -9.66
C GLN A 94 5.83 -8.47 -8.45
N GLU A 95 7.10 -8.17 -8.20
CA GLU A 95 7.79 -8.71 -7.02
C GLU A 95 7.19 -8.14 -5.72
N LEU A 96 6.95 -6.83 -5.67
CA LEU A 96 6.29 -6.20 -4.51
C LEU A 96 4.89 -6.77 -4.27
N GLU A 97 4.10 -6.95 -5.33
CA GLU A 97 2.74 -7.51 -5.22
C GLU A 97 2.77 -8.93 -4.66
N ARG A 98 3.68 -9.79 -5.15
CA ARG A 98 3.86 -11.16 -4.62
C ARG A 98 4.27 -11.17 -3.15
N GLU A 99 5.19 -10.28 -2.75
CA GLU A 99 5.60 -10.13 -1.37
C GLU A 99 4.42 -9.66 -0.49
N GLU A 100 3.66 -8.68 -0.95
CA GLU A 100 2.46 -8.19 -0.27
C GLU A 100 1.40 -9.29 -0.13
N GLU A 101 1.14 -10.07 -1.16
CA GLU A 101 0.23 -11.22 -1.12
C GLU A 101 0.69 -12.29 -0.12
N ALA A 102 1.99 -12.59 -0.09
CA ALA A 102 2.56 -13.53 0.86
C ALA A 102 2.42 -13.03 2.31
N LEU A 103 2.61 -11.73 2.53
CA LEU A 103 2.42 -11.08 3.83
C LEU A 103 0.94 -11.01 4.23
N ALA A 104 0.05 -10.66 3.30
CA ALA A 104 -1.39 -10.62 3.51
C ALA A 104 -1.94 -12.02 3.83
N SER A 105 -1.48 -13.05 3.13
CA SER A 105 -1.84 -14.45 3.39
C SER A 105 -1.39 -14.90 4.80
N LYS A 106 -0.20 -14.48 5.24
CA LYS A 106 0.28 -14.75 6.61
C LYS A 106 -0.53 -13.98 7.65
N ARG A 107 -0.79 -12.69 7.43
CA ARG A 107 -1.60 -11.84 8.31
C ARG A 107 -3.02 -12.38 8.47
N PHE A 108 -3.66 -12.78 7.38
CA PHE A 108 -5.01 -13.34 7.40
C PHE A 108 -5.09 -14.63 8.25
N ARG A 109 -4.08 -15.50 8.19
CA ARG A 109 -4.02 -16.71 9.03
C ARG A 109 -3.81 -16.37 10.50
N ALA A 110 -2.89 -15.45 10.81
CA ALA A 110 -2.65 -15.01 12.17
C ALA A 110 -3.90 -14.36 12.79
N GLU A 111 -4.56 -13.46 12.06
CA GLU A 111 -5.76 -12.75 12.52
C GLU A 111 -6.95 -13.69 12.78
N ARG A 112 -7.13 -14.73 11.94
CA ARG A 112 -8.13 -15.79 12.19
C ARG A 112 -7.86 -16.54 13.50
N GLN A 113 -6.60 -16.77 13.82
CA GLN A 113 -6.20 -17.51 15.01
C GLN A 113 -6.33 -16.64 16.28
N ASP A 114 -5.88 -15.40 16.24
CA ASP A 114 -6.04 -14.43 17.33
C ASP A 114 -7.51 -14.18 17.66
N ASN A 115 -8.38 -14.11 16.64
CA ASN A 115 -9.82 -13.95 16.85
C ASN A 115 -10.43 -15.16 17.57
N LYS A 116 -9.94 -16.38 17.31
CA LYS A 116 -10.39 -17.59 18.00
C LYS A 116 -9.97 -17.59 19.47
N GLU A 117 -8.74 -17.20 19.78
CA GLU A 117 -8.25 -17.09 21.16
C GLU A 117 -8.97 -15.99 21.93
N ASN A 118 -9.18 -14.83 21.31
CA ASN A 118 -9.96 -13.73 21.89
C ASN A 118 -11.40 -14.14 22.19
N TRP A 119 -12.05 -14.91 21.30
CA TRP A 119 -13.39 -15.41 21.55
C TRP A 119 -13.43 -16.38 22.75
N LEU A 120 -12.47 -17.29 22.85
CA LEU A 120 -12.37 -18.21 23.99
C LEU A 120 -12.14 -17.47 25.31
N HIS A 121 -11.22 -16.51 25.33
CA HIS A 121 -10.95 -15.70 26.51
C HIS A 121 -12.15 -14.83 26.91
N SER A 122 -12.87 -14.25 25.94
CA SER A 122 -14.10 -13.50 26.20
C SER A 122 -15.16 -14.40 26.84
N ARG A 123 -15.36 -15.60 26.29
CA ARG A 123 -16.34 -16.56 26.82
C ARG A 123 -15.96 -17.04 28.22
N GLN A 124 -14.68 -17.26 28.47
CA GLN A 124 -14.20 -17.66 29.80
C GLN A 124 -14.41 -16.54 30.82
N ARG A 125 -14.05 -15.29 30.50
CA ARG A 125 -14.31 -14.14 31.39
C ARG A 125 -15.80 -13.99 31.68
N GLU A 126 -16.65 -14.17 30.68
CA GLU A 126 -18.10 -14.09 30.87
C GLU A 126 -18.60 -15.21 31.79
N ALA A 127 -18.08 -16.44 31.65
CA ALA A 127 -18.42 -17.54 32.55
C ALA A 127 -17.94 -17.29 33.98
N GLU A 128 -16.74 -16.75 34.16
CA GLU A 128 -16.21 -16.37 35.47
C GLU A 128 -17.04 -15.26 36.13
N GLN A 129 -17.44 -14.24 35.36
CA GLN A 129 -18.34 -13.18 35.82
C GLN A 129 -19.70 -13.73 36.23
N ARG A 130 -20.30 -14.62 35.42
CA ARG A 130 -21.57 -15.27 35.75
C ARG A 130 -21.46 -16.12 37.02
N ALA A 131 -20.36 -16.84 37.21
CA ALA A 131 -20.12 -17.61 38.43
C ALA A 131 -19.94 -16.71 39.67
N ALA A 132 -19.24 -15.58 39.53
CA ALA A 132 -19.12 -14.58 40.60
C ALA A 132 -20.48 -13.98 40.97
N LEU A 133 -21.30 -13.61 39.98
CA LEU A 133 -22.65 -13.11 40.19
C LEU A 133 -23.54 -14.16 40.87
N ALA A 134 -23.47 -15.43 40.46
CA ALA A 134 -24.23 -16.50 41.09
C ALA A 134 -23.83 -16.71 42.56
N ARG A 135 -22.54 -16.56 42.89
CA ARG A 135 -22.06 -16.61 44.28
C ARG A 135 -22.58 -15.44 45.11
N LEU A 136 -22.50 -14.22 44.57
CA LEU A 136 -23.02 -13.03 45.24
C LEU A 136 -24.55 -13.13 45.43
N ALA A 137 -25.28 -13.63 44.43
CA ALA A 137 -26.71 -13.86 44.54
C ALA A 137 -27.04 -14.88 45.64
N GLY A 138 -26.31 -16.00 45.70
CA GLY A 138 -26.48 -16.98 46.78
C GLY A 138 -26.13 -16.44 48.16
N GLN A 139 -25.11 -15.58 48.28
CA GLN A 139 -24.81 -14.88 49.54
C GLN A 139 -25.97 -13.97 49.94
N LEU A 140 -26.48 -13.15 49.01
CA LEU A 140 -27.62 -12.27 49.26
C LEU A 140 -28.88 -13.03 49.68
N GLU A 141 -29.17 -14.18 49.07
CA GLU A 141 -30.31 -15.04 49.44
C GLU A 141 -30.16 -15.68 50.83
N SER A 142 -28.94 -15.92 51.29
CA SER A 142 -28.66 -16.52 52.59
C SER A 142 -28.70 -15.55 53.77
N MET A 143 -28.75 -14.24 53.50
CA MET A 143 -28.70 -13.20 54.52
C MET A 143 -30.07 -12.99 55.14
N ASN A 144 -30.10 -12.96 56.47
CA ASN A 144 -31.34 -12.79 57.24
C ASN A 144 -31.50 -11.37 57.81
N ASP A 145 -30.42 -10.58 57.89
CA ASP A 145 -30.40 -9.24 58.49
C ASP A 145 -29.93 -8.14 57.52
N VAL A 146 -30.57 -6.97 57.60
CA VAL A 146 -30.33 -5.83 56.68
C VAL A 146 -28.97 -5.19 56.89
N GLU A 147 -28.40 -5.26 58.10
CA GLU A 147 -27.07 -4.71 58.41
C GLU A 147 -25.95 -5.47 57.69
N GLU A 148 -26.12 -6.78 57.47
CA GLU A 148 -25.14 -7.63 56.78
C GLU A 148 -24.99 -7.20 55.30
N LEU A 149 -26.04 -6.65 54.66
CA LEU A 149 -26.02 -6.19 53.26
C LEU A 149 -25.07 -5.01 53.03
N THR A 150 -24.81 -4.22 54.07
CA THR A 150 -23.92 -3.05 53.98
C THR A 150 -22.43 -3.40 54.11
N ALA A 151 -22.12 -4.65 54.45
CA ALA A 151 -20.76 -5.16 54.62
C ALA A 151 -20.18 -5.86 53.38
N LEU A 152 -21.00 -6.05 52.33
CA LEU A 152 -20.61 -6.56 51.01
C LEU A 152 -20.02 -5.45 50.12
#